data_AF-A0A4Y2FH81-F1
#
_entry.id   AF-A0A4Y2FH81-F1
#
_cell.length_a   1.000
_cell.length_b   1.000
_cell.length_c   1.000
_cell.angle_alpha   90.00
_cell.angle_beta   90.00
_cell.angle_gamma   90.00
#
_symmetry.space_group_name_H-M   'P 1'
#
loop_
_entity.id
_entity.type
_entity.pdbx_description
1 polymer ?
#
loop_
_entity_poly.entity_id
_entity_poly.type
_entity_poly.pdbx_seq_one_letter_code
_entity_poly.pdbx_strand_id
1 'polypeptide(L)'
;MAENADLLALLAEMKKSMEKGQEEMKKGQEEMKDKMEKGREEMKDKMERGQEEMRKGQEEMKNEIQSHVESKVGEIKDHVNSCIEKIEDVQSMKRGIGEVKGEVERKIEEVKEKVQVKIGDLEKRFSELEDRPINFPANADLTYSRPTVKSLTFDGQTSWTLFKTQFDVVSSANGWNNRVKASELFF
;
A
#
# COMPACT_ATOMS: atom_id res chain seq x y z
N MET A 1 101.30 70.97 -23.94
CA MET A 1 100.28 70.88 -22.86
C MET A 1 98.90 70.48 -23.37
N ALA A 2 98.50 70.83 -24.61
CA ALA A 2 97.19 70.44 -25.18
C ALA A 2 96.98 68.92 -25.33
N GLU A 3 98.00 68.18 -25.81
CA GLU A 3 97.90 66.73 -26.07
C GLU A 3 97.59 65.87 -24.83
N ASN A 4 97.94 66.34 -23.62
CA ASN A 4 97.63 65.62 -22.37
C ASN A 4 96.18 65.86 -21.89
N ALA A 5 95.58 66.99 -22.27
CA ALA A 5 94.18 67.31 -21.94
C ALA A 5 93.21 66.49 -22.80
N ASP A 6 93.52 66.30 -24.08
CA ASP A 6 92.70 65.50 -25.00
C ASP A 6 92.67 64.01 -24.60
N LEU A 7 93.80 63.49 -24.10
CA LEU A 7 93.92 62.10 -23.64
C LEU A 7 93.10 61.84 -22.36
N LEU A 8 93.06 62.81 -21.43
CA LEU A 8 92.22 62.74 -20.23
C LEU A 8 90.72 62.84 -20.55
N ALA A 9 90.34 63.65 -21.54
CA ALA A 9 88.95 63.78 -21.98
C ALA A 9 88.43 62.47 -22.61
N LEU A 10 89.25 61.82 -23.46
CA LEU A 10 88.91 60.53 -24.07
C LEU A 10 88.75 59.43 -23.00
N LEU A 11 89.59 59.44 -21.97
CA LEU A 11 89.52 58.48 -20.86
C LEU A 11 88.25 58.67 -20.02
N ALA A 12 87.82 59.92 -19.82
CA ALA A 12 86.56 60.25 -19.15
C ALA A 12 85.33 59.79 -19.97
N GLU A 13 85.34 59.95 -21.30
CA GLU A 13 84.28 59.45 -22.18
C GLU A 13 84.22 57.92 -22.23
N MET A 14 85.37 57.25 -22.28
CA MET A 14 85.44 55.78 -22.18
C MET A 14 84.89 55.28 -20.84
N LYS A 15 85.22 55.94 -19.73
CA LYS A 15 84.69 55.57 -18.41
C LYS A 15 83.18 55.77 -18.33
N LYS A 16 82.67 56.90 -18.82
CA LYS A 16 81.24 57.21 -18.84
C LYS A 16 80.44 56.24 -19.72
N SER A 17 80.95 55.88 -20.89
CA SER A 17 80.32 54.87 -21.77
C SER A 17 80.35 53.47 -21.18
N MET A 18 81.45 53.09 -20.51
CA MET A 18 81.54 51.83 -19.77
C MET A 18 80.55 51.77 -18.61
N GLU A 19 80.44 52.82 -17.80
CA GLU A 19 79.45 52.92 -16.71
C GLU A 19 78.02 52.84 -17.25
N LYS A 20 77.71 53.55 -18.33
CA LYS A 20 76.40 53.48 -18.99
C LYS A 20 76.09 52.08 -19.51
N GLY A 21 77.06 51.40 -20.13
CA GLY A 21 76.90 50.03 -20.60
C GLY A 21 76.67 49.03 -19.46
N GLN A 22 77.32 49.22 -18.31
CA GLN A 22 77.07 48.41 -17.11
C GLN A 22 75.69 48.66 -16.51
N GLU A 23 75.22 49.90 -16.49
CA GLU A 23 73.91 50.27 -15.98
C GLU A 23 72.78 49.71 -16.86
N GLU A 24 72.90 49.82 -18.18
CA GLU A 24 71.97 49.20 -19.13
C GLU A 24 71.95 47.67 -18.99
N MET A 25 73.11 47.04 -18.78
CA MET A 25 73.21 45.60 -18.53
C MET A 25 72.50 45.19 -17.24
N LYS A 26 72.69 45.93 -16.15
CA LYS A 26 71.99 45.67 -14.87
C LYS A 26 70.48 45.79 -15.03
N LYS A 27 70.02 46.87 -15.69
CA LYS A 27 68.59 47.09 -15.95
C LYS A 27 68.00 45.96 -16.80
N GLY A 28 68.71 45.54 -17.85
CA GLY A 28 68.28 44.41 -18.69
C GLY A 28 68.18 43.09 -17.91
N GLN A 29 69.12 42.82 -17.00
CA GLN A 29 69.07 41.65 -16.12
C GLN A 29 67.89 41.72 -15.14
N GLU A 30 67.61 42.89 -14.57
CA GLU A 30 66.52 43.10 -13.63
C GLU A 30 65.15 42.95 -14.31
N GLU A 31 64.96 43.53 -15.49
CA GLU A 31 63.74 43.35 -16.30
C GLU A 31 63.53 41.88 -16.71
N MET A 32 64.61 41.16 -17.03
CA MET A 32 64.53 39.73 -17.36
C MET A 32 64.11 38.90 -16.14
N LYS A 33 64.64 39.22 -14.96
CA LYS A 33 64.28 38.57 -13.70
C LYS A 33 62.82 38.83 -13.31
N ASP A 34 62.37 40.08 -13.39
CA ASP A 34 60.97 40.46 -13.11
C ASP A 34 59.98 39.73 -14.03
N LYS A 35 60.27 39.69 -15.35
CA LYS A 35 59.44 38.94 -16.31
C LYS A 35 59.40 37.43 -16.01
N MET A 36 60.53 36.85 -15.62
CA MET A 36 60.60 35.44 -15.25
C MET A 36 59.80 35.14 -13.98
N GLU A 37 59.87 36.03 -12.99
CA GLU A 37 59.14 35.89 -11.73
C GLU A 37 57.63 36.03 -11.95
N LYS A 38 57.18 37.04 -12.69
CA LYS A 38 55.77 37.20 -13.08
C LYS A 38 55.24 36.01 -13.87
N GLY A 39 55.99 35.51 -14.85
CA GLY A 39 55.59 34.33 -15.62
C GLY A 39 55.45 33.08 -14.75
N ARG A 40 56.32 32.93 -13.74
CA ARG A 40 56.24 31.81 -12.78
C ARG A 40 55.04 31.96 -11.84
N GLU A 41 54.76 33.17 -11.37
CA GLU A 41 53.64 33.46 -10.48
C GLU A 41 52.29 33.25 -11.18
N GLU A 42 52.13 33.74 -12.41
CA GLU A 42 50.92 33.49 -13.22
C GLU A 42 50.68 31.99 -13.47
N MET A 43 51.76 31.22 -13.70
CA MET A 43 51.65 29.78 -13.89
C MET A 43 51.18 29.07 -12.61
N LYS A 44 51.69 29.50 -11.45
CA LYS A 44 51.29 28.98 -10.16
C LYS A 44 49.83 29.30 -9.85
N ASP A 45 49.41 30.55 -10.06
CA ASP A 45 48.03 31.00 -9.86
C ASP A 45 47.04 30.25 -10.77
N LYS A 46 47.38 30.03 -12.05
CA LYS A 46 46.57 29.19 -12.95
C LYS A 46 46.47 27.75 -12.48
N MET A 47 47.56 27.17 -11.97
CA MET A 47 47.56 25.81 -11.44
C MET A 47 46.68 25.69 -10.19
N GLU A 48 46.80 26.64 -9.25
CA GLU A 48 45.98 26.69 -8.03
C GLU A 48 44.49 26.86 -8.37
N ARG A 49 44.15 27.78 -9.27
CA ARG A 49 42.76 27.95 -9.74
C ARG A 49 42.21 26.67 -10.37
N GLY A 50 42.97 26.01 -11.24
CA GLY A 50 42.54 24.77 -11.88
C GLY A 50 42.32 23.62 -10.88
N GLN A 51 43.15 23.54 -9.83
CA GLN A 51 42.96 22.58 -8.75
C GLN A 51 41.72 22.89 -7.91
N GLU A 52 41.47 24.16 -7.58
CA GLU A 52 40.30 24.56 -6.79
C GLU A 52 39.00 24.33 -7.56
N GLU A 53 38.94 24.63 -8.86
CA GLU A 53 37.77 24.31 -9.70
C GLU A 53 37.51 22.81 -9.75
N MET A 54 38.55 21.99 -9.87
CA MET A 54 38.41 20.54 -9.83
C MET A 54 37.89 20.06 -8.48
N ARG A 55 38.37 20.66 -7.37
CA ARG A 55 37.92 20.33 -6.02
C ARG A 55 36.45 20.68 -5.82
N LYS A 56 36.03 21.86 -6.27
CA LYS A 56 34.62 22.31 -6.23
C LYS A 56 33.72 21.41 -7.07
N GLY A 57 34.10 21.09 -8.30
CA GLY A 57 33.32 20.20 -9.17
C GLY A 57 33.15 18.79 -8.57
N GLN A 58 34.19 18.27 -7.90
CA GLN A 58 34.07 17.01 -7.16
C GLN A 58 33.13 17.12 -5.95
N GLU A 59 33.18 18.23 -5.22
CA GLU A 59 32.34 18.48 -4.05
C GLU A 59 30.87 18.65 -4.42
N GLU A 60 30.57 19.38 -5.50
CA GLU A 60 29.23 19.52 -6.06
C GLU A 60 28.64 18.17 -6.50
N MET A 61 29.40 17.39 -7.27
CA MET A 61 28.97 16.05 -7.71
C MET A 61 28.69 15.13 -6.52
N LYS A 62 29.54 15.18 -5.48
CA LYS A 62 29.33 14.40 -4.25
C LYS A 62 28.05 14.82 -3.53
N ASN A 63 27.81 16.12 -3.37
CA ASN A 63 26.63 16.65 -2.69
C ASN A 63 25.33 16.31 -3.45
N GLU A 64 25.35 16.38 -4.78
CA GLU A 64 24.21 16.02 -5.62
C GLU A 64 23.88 14.52 -5.48
N ILE A 65 24.90 13.65 -5.57
CA ILE A 65 24.72 12.20 -5.37
C ILE A 65 24.21 11.92 -3.96
N GLN A 66 24.79 12.55 -2.94
CA GLN A 66 24.39 12.35 -1.55
C GLN A 66 22.93 12.76 -1.33
N SER A 67 22.53 13.94 -1.78
CA SER A 67 21.14 14.41 -1.63
C SER A 67 20.13 13.55 -2.38
N HIS A 68 20.47 13.07 -3.59
CA HIS A 68 19.62 12.14 -4.34
C HIS A 68 19.44 10.80 -3.62
N VAL A 69 20.52 10.27 -3.05
CA VAL A 69 20.48 9.02 -2.26
C VAL A 69 19.64 9.23 -1.00
N GLU A 70 19.86 10.32 -0.27
CA GLU A 70 19.08 10.65 0.94
C GLU A 70 17.58 10.79 0.63
N SER A 71 17.21 11.48 -0.45
CA SER A 71 15.81 11.62 -0.89
C SER A 71 15.18 10.27 -1.20
N LYS A 72 15.85 9.43 -2.01
CA LYS A 72 15.34 8.10 -2.37
C LYS A 72 15.19 7.18 -1.16
N VAL A 73 16.14 7.24 -0.23
CA VAL A 73 16.06 6.48 1.02
C VAL A 73 14.88 6.95 1.87
N GLY A 74 14.63 8.26 1.91
CA GLY A 74 13.45 8.84 2.56
C GLY A 74 12.14 8.32 1.97
N GLU A 75 11.98 8.40 0.65
CA GLU A 75 10.80 7.88 -0.05
C GLU A 75 10.58 6.39 0.21
N ILE A 76 11.64 5.58 0.13
CA ILE A 76 11.56 4.14 0.40
C ILE A 76 11.12 3.89 1.85
N LYS A 77 11.65 4.66 2.81
CA LYS A 77 11.27 4.54 4.21
C LYS A 77 9.78 4.82 4.42
N ASP A 78 9.26 5.87 3.80
CA ASP A 78 7.83 6.23 3.90
C ASP A 78 6.94 5.17 3.25
N HIS A 79 7.33 4.65 2.10
CA HIS A 79 6.65 3.53 1.44
C HIS A 79 6.64 2.25 2.30
N VAL A 80 7.76 1.93 2.95
CA VAL A 80 7.87 0.78 3.85
C VAL A 80 6.96 0.96 5.07
N ASN A 81 6.97 2.14 5.69
CA ASN A 81 6.09 2.43 6.83
C ASN A 81 4.62 2.28 6.46
N SER A 82 4.19 2.82 5.31
CA SER A 82 2.81 2.65 4.82
C SER A 82 2.46 1.18 4.54
N CYS A 83 3.41 0.37 4.06
CA CYS A 83 3.20 -1.06 3.88
C CYS A 83 3.04 -1.80 5.22
N ILE A 84 3.81 -1.42 6.23
CA ILE A 84 3.72 -2.00 7.58
C ILE A 84 2.33 -1.77 8.17
N GLU A 85 1.81 -0.54 8.14
CA GLU A 85 0.46 -0.21 8.63
C GLU A 85 -0.63 -1.07 7.97
N LYS A 86 -0.57 -1.21 6.64
CA LYS A 86 -1.52 -2.05 5.89
C LYS A 86 -1.43 -3.53 6.29
N ILE A 87 -0.24 -4.02 6.60
CA ILE A 87 -0.05 -5.41 7.06
C ILE A 87 -0.67 -5.59 8.44
N GLU A 88 -0.52 -4.62 9.35
CA GLU A 88 -1.15 -4.65 10.67
C GLU A 88 -2.68 -4.70 10.58
N ASP A 89 -3.27 -3.89 9.69
CA ASP A 89 -4.72 -3.91 9.41
C ASP A 89 -5.18 -5.31 8.94
N VAL A 90 -4.48 -5.89 7.97
CA VAL A 90 -4.80 -7.23 7.44
C VAL A 90 -4.68 -8.30 8.52
N GLN A 91 -3.69 -8.21 9.41
CA GLN A 91 -3.56 -9.14 10.53
C GLN A 91 -4.70 -8.98 11.56
N SER A 92 -5.11 -7.74 11.85
CA SER A 92 -6.25 -7.45 12.71
C SER A 92 -7.55 -8.05 12.14
N MET A 93 -7.78 -7.86 10.83
CA MET A 93 -8.91 -8.48 10.12
C MET A 93 -8.88 -10.01 10.20
N LYS A 94 -7.71 -10.63 9.98
CA LYS A 94 -7.55 -12.08 10.06
C LYS A 94 -7.94 -12.62 11.44
N ARG A 95 -7.58 -11.92 12.52
CA ARG A 95 -8.01 -12.26 13.89
C ARG A 95 -9.53 -12.13 14.05
N GLY A 96 -10.12 -11.02 13.61
CA GLY A 96 -11.57 -10.80 13.69
C GLY A 96 -12.39 -11.87 12.95
N ILE A 97 -11.93 -12.32 11.78
CA ILE A 97 -12.54 -13.43 11.04
C ILE A 97 -12.52 -14.72 11.87
N GLY A 98 -11.43 -15.00 12.60
CA GLY A 98 -11.33 -16.15 13.48
C GLY A 98 -12.34 -16.12 14.64
N GLU A 99 -12.53 -14.95 15.25
CA GLU A 99 -13.52 -14.75 16.32
C GLU A 99 -14.95 -14.96 15.81
N VAL A 100 -15.29 -14.35 14.67
CA VAL A 100 -16.61 -14.52 14.03
C VAL A 100 -16.85 -15.97 13.67
N LYS A 101 -15.85 -16.67 13.12
CA LYS A 101 -15.95 -18.10 12.81
C LYS A 101 -16.31 -18.92 14.06
N GLY A 102 -15.60 -18.69 15.16
CA GLY A 102 -15.87 -19.38 16.42
C GLY A 102 -17.23 -19.02 17.03
N GLU A 103 -17.73 -17.80 16.84
CA GLU A 103 -19.09 -17.44 17.26
C GLU A 103 -20.17 -18.12 16.43
N VAL A 104 -19.99 -18.19 15.12
CA VAL A 104 -20.92 -18.88 14.21
C VAL A 104 -20.98 -20.37 14.54
N GLU A 105 -19.84 -21.03 14.76
CA GLU A 105 -19.80 -22.45 15.16
C GLU A 105 -20.57 -22.70 16.46
N ARG A 106 -20.37 -21.85 17.49
CA ARG A 106 -21.12 -21.93 18.76
C ARG A 106 -22.64 -21.76 18.56
N LYS A 107 -23.07 -20.77 17.77
CA LYS A 107 -24.50 -20.54 17.49
C LYS A 107 -25.14 -21.71 16.74
N ILE A 108 -24.42 -22.33 15.82
CA ILE A 108 -24.90 -23.51 15.10
C ILE A 108 -25.13 -24.68 16.07
N GLU A 109 -24.19 -24.94 16.99
CA GLU A 109 -24.35 -26.02 17.96
C GLU A 109 -25.52 -25.74 18.93
N GLU A 110 -25.67 -24.50 19.39
CA GLU A 110 -26.81 -24.11 20.25
C GLU A 110 -28.15 -24.29 19.53
N VAL A 111 -28.24 -23.91 18.25
CA VAL A 111 -29.45 -24.11 17.44
C VAL A 111 -29.74 -25.60 17.25
N LYS A 112 -28.71 -26.41 16.98
CA LYS A 112 -28.83 -27.86 16.79
C LYS A 112 -29.34 -28.54 18.06
N GLU A 113 -28.80 -28.18 19.23
CA GLU A 113 -29.27 -28.70 20.53
C GLU A 113 -30.74 -28.32 20.78
N LYS A 114 -31.11 -27.05 20.58
CA LYS A 114 -32.51 -26.59 20.73
C LYS A 114 -33.47 -27.32 19.79
N VAL A 115 -33.05 -27.62 18.57
CA VAL A 115 -33.87 -28.39 17.61
C VAL A 115 -34.02 -29.83 18.07
N GLN A 116 -32.96 -30.49 18.52
CA GLN A 116 -33.02 -31.87 19.03
C GLN A 116 -33.95 -32.00 20.24
N VAL A 117 -33.87 -31.06 21.20
CA VAL A 117 -34.77 -31.04 22.36
C VAL A 117 -36.24 -30.93 21.91
N LYS A 118 -36.55 -29.99 21.00
CA LYS A 118 -37.92 -29.81 20.49
C LYS A 118 -38.45 -31.03 19.73
N ILE A 119 -37.59 -31.74 19.01
CA ILE A 119 -37.96 -32.99 18.32
C ILE A 119 -38.28 -34.06 19.36
N GLY A 120 -37.44 -34.25 20.39
CA GLY A 120 -37.73 -35.22 21.46
C GLY A 120 -39.03 -34.91 22.22
N ASP A 121 -39.31 -33.64 22.50
CA ASP A 121 -40.58 -33.21 23.11
C ASP A 121 -41.80 -33.46 22.19
N LEU A 122 -41.62 -33.39 20.87
CA LEU A 122 -42.66 -33.72 19.89
C LEU A 122 -42.88 -35.24 19.80
N GLU A 123 -41.81 -36.02 19.73
CA GLU A 123 -41.86 -37.49 19.71
C GLU A 123 -42.59 -38.02 20.95
N LYS A 124 -42.27 -37.51 22.14
CA LYS A 124 -42.95 -37.89 23.38
C LYS A 124 -44.45 -37.58 23.34
N ARG A 125 -44.84 -36.37 22.90
CA ARG A 125 -46.25 -35.99 22.76
C ARG A 125 -46.99 -36.81 21.70
N PHE A 126 -46.29 -37.25 20.66
CA PHE A 126 -46.85 -38.12 19.64
C PHE A 126 -47.16 -39.51 20.22
N SER A 127 -46.23 -40.12 20.97
CA SER A 127 -46.47 -41.40 21.65
C SER A 127 -47.64 -41.35 22.63
N GLU A 128 -47.75 -40.28 23.44
CA GLU A 128 -48.88 -40.08 24.36
C GLU A 128 -50.25 -40.00 23.65
N LEU A 129 -50.29 -39.46 22.43
CA LEU A 129 -51.51 -39.40 21.62
C LEU A 129 -51.83 -40.73 20.92
N GLU A 130 -50.82 -41.48 20.51
CA GLU A 130 -50.96 -42.79 19.88
C GLU A 130 -51.49 -43.84 20.86
N ASP A 131 -51.06 -43.79 22.13
CA ASP A 131 -51.52 -44.68 23.20
C ASP A 131 -52.92 -44.31 23.74
N ARG A 132 -53.50 -43.17 23.33
CA ARG A 132 -54.84 -42.76 23.77
C ARG A 132 -55.90 -43.59 23.03
N PRO A 133 -56.74 -44.37 23.73
CA PRO A 133 -57.76 -45.18 23.07
C PRO A 133 -58.73 -44.27 22.31
N ILE A 134 -58.75 -44.43 20.99
CA ILE A 134 -59.64 -43.72 20.09
C ILE A 134 -61.05 -44.25 20.29
N ASN A 135 -61.84 -43.60 21.14
CA ASN A 135 -63.26 -43.89 21.30
C ASN A 135 -64.05 -43.00 20.35
N PHE A 136 -64.03 -43.33 19.05
CA PHE A 136 -65.02 -42.76 18.13
C PHE A 136 -66.36 -43.43 18.44
N PRO A 137 -67.43 -42.69 18.78
CA PRO A 137 -68.76 -43.26 18.72
C PRO A 137 -68.97 -43.74 17.28
N ALA A 138 -69.17 -45.04 17.12
CA ALA A 138 -69.54 -45.60 15.84
C ALA A 138 -70.80 -44.86 15.35
N ASN A 139 -70.69 -44.29 14.14
CA ASN A 139 -71.77 -43.75 13.33
C ASN A 139 -72.08 -42.25 13.51
N ALA A 140 -71.38 -41.44 12.72
CA ALA A 140 -72.02 -40.34 12.02
C ALA A 140 -71.87 -40.64 10.52
N ASP A 141 -72.96 -41.08 9.89
CA ASP A 141 -73.09 -41.19 8.44
C ASP A 141 -72.79 -39.82 7.81
N LEU A 142 -71.55 -39.61 7.38
CA LEU A 142 -71.16 -38.47 6.57
C LEU A 142 -71.16 -38.91 5.12
N THR A 143 -72.34 -38.88 4.51
CA THR A 143 -72.55 -38.86 3.06
C THR A 143 -72.10 -37.52 2.45
N TYR A 144 -70.96 -36.98 2.89
CA TYR A 144 -70.34 -35.87 2.20
C TYR A 144 -69.45 -36.43 1.09
N SER A 145 -69.93 -36.30 -0.14
CA SER A 145 -69.12 -36.50 -1.33
C SER A 145 -67.79 -35.77 -1.18
N ARG A 146 -66.71 -36.54 -1.04
CA ARG A 146 -65.34 -36.03 -1.05
C ARG A 146 -65.11 -35.42 -2.43
N PRO A 147 -64.96 -34.09 -2.57
CA PRO A 147 -64.52 -33.55 -3.84
C PRO A 147 -63.09 -34.06 -4.05
N THR A 148 -62.83 -34.66 -5.21
CA THR A 148 -61.47 -35.03 -5.62
C THR A 148 -60.71 -33.73 -5.89
N VAL A 149 -60.22 -33.07 -4.84
CA VAL A 149 -59.45 -31.84 -4.96
C VAL A 149 -58.00 -32.22 -5.26
N LYS A 150 -57.44 -31.62 -6.31
CA LYS A 150 -56.03 -31.79 -6.69
C LYS A 150 -55.15 -31.21 -5.59
N SER A 151 -54.30 -32.04 -4.98
CA SER A 151 -53.27 -31.62 -4.04
C SER A 151 -52.23 -30.77 -4.76
N LEU A 152 -51.82 -29.65 -4.15
CA LEU A 152 -50.75 -28.80 -4.66
C LEU A 152 -49.45 -29.25 -3.99
N THR A 153 -48.69 -30.13 -4.65
CA THR A 153 -47.44 -30.68 -4.12
C THR A 153 -46.29 -29.67 -4.29
N PHE A 154 -45.49 -29.49 -3.25
CA PHE A 154 -44.28 -28.66 -3.33
C PHE A 154 -43.21 -29.35 -4.19
N ASP A 155 -42.80 -28.72 -5.28
CA ASP A 155 -41.89 -29.28 -6.29
C ASP A 155 -40.40 -29.05 -5.99
N GLY A 156 -40.08 -28.28 -4.95
CA GLY A 156 -38.71 -27.88 -4.60
C GLY A 156 -38.06 -26.90 -5.60
N GLN A 157 -38.73 -26.57 -6.70
CA GLN A 157 -38.26 -25.65 -7.74
C GLN A 157 -38.78 -24.23 -7.51
N THR A 158 -39.97 -24.11 -6.94
CA THR A 158 -40.57 -22.84 -6.53
C THR A 158 -40.10 -22.43 -5.13
N SER A 159 -39.91 -21.12 -4.89
CA SER A 159 -39.53 -20.65 -3.56
C SER A 159 -40.67 -20.86 -2.55
N TRP A 160 -40.33 -21.14 -1.29
CA TRP A 160 -41.31 -21.43 -0.23
C TRP A 160 -42.35 -20.31 -0.06
N THR A 161 -41.95 -19.06 -0.21
CA THR A 161 -42.86 -17.90 -0.13
C THR A 161 -43.91 -17.93 -1.23
N LEU A 162 -43.50 -18.27 -2.45
CA LEU A 162 -44.37 -18.30 -3.62
C LEU A 162 -45.33 -19.48 -3.55
N PHE A 163 -44.84 -20.64 -3.09
CA PHE A 163 -45.66 -21.80 -2.77
C PHE A 163 -46.73 -21.47 -1.71
N LYS A 164 -46.35 -20.80 -0.61
CA LYS A 164 -47.29 -20.38 0.44
C LYS A 164 -48.39 -19.46 -0.09
N THR A 165 -48.03 -18.46 -0.92
CA THR A 165 -49.02 -17.57 -1.54
C THR A 165 -49.98 -18.33 -2.45
N GLN A 166 -49.46 -19.23 -3.29
CA GLN A 166 -50.28 -20.04 -4.18
C GLN A 166 -51.19 -21.01 -3.40
N PHE A 167 -50.66 -21.64 -2.37
CA PHE A 167 -51.40 -22.53 -1.47
C PHE A 167 -52.52 -21.79 -0.73
N ASP A 168 -52.28 -20.57 -0.26
CA ASP A 168 -53.30 -19.76 0.43
C ASP A 168 -54.42 -19.31 -0.53
N VAL A 169 -54.09 -18.97 -1.78
CA VAL A 169 -55.06 -18.64 -2.83
C VAL A 169 -55.91 -19.86 -3.18
N VAL A 170 -55.28 -21.01 -3.45
CA VAL A 170 -55.96 -22.27 -3.82
C VAL A 170 -56.83 -22.78 -2.67
N SER A 171 -56.32 -22.74 -1.44
CA SER A 171 -57.07 -23.16 -0.25
C SER A 171 -58.27 -22.26 0.04
N SER A 172 -58.18 -20.96 -0.24
CA SER A 172 -59.29 -20.02 -0.07
C SER A 172 -60.33 -20.19 -1.17
N ALA A 173 -59.91 -20.35 -2.43
CA ALA A 173 -60.81 -20.61 -3.56
C ALA A 173 -61.58 -21.93 -3.40
N ASN A 174 -60.94 -22.95 -2.82
CA ASN A 174 -61.55 -24.25 -2.57
C ASN A 174 -62.29 -24.34 -1.22
N GLY A 175 -62.36 -23.25 -0.45
CA GLY A 175 -63.07 -23.22 0.84
C GLY A 175 -62.49 -24.19 1.89
N TRP A 176 -61.19 -24.48 1.84
CA TRP A 176 -60.56 -25.41 2.75
C TRP A 176 -60.57 -24.86 4.18
N ASN A 177 -61.06 -25.68 5.12
CA ASN A 177 -60.91 -25.39 6.55
C ASN A 177 -59.49 -25.72 7.03
N ASN A 178 -59.12 -25.25 8.23
CA ASN A 178 -57.78 -25.42 8.79
C ASN A 178 -57.33 -26.89 8.86
N ARG A 179 -58.26 -27.83 9.03
CA ARG A 179 -57.97 -29.27 9.07
C ARG A 179 -57.53 -29.78 7.69
N VAL A 180 -58.25 -29.41 6.63
CA VAL A 180 -57.91 -29.77 5.25
C VAL A 180 -56.59 -29.10 4.83
N LYS A 181 -56.40 -27.81 5.18
CA LYS A 181 -55.14 -27.10 4.91
C LYS A 181 -53.93 -27.77 5.58
N ALA A 182 -54.09 -28.24 6.81
CA ALA A 182 -53.03 -28.96 7.51
C ALA A 182 -52.72 -30.29 6.81
N SER A 183 -53.72 -31.10 6.47
CA SER A 183 -53.52 -32.37 5.77
C SER A 183 -52.75 -32.23 4.45
N GLU A 184 -53.03 -31.20 3.65
CA GLU A 184 -52.39 -30.99 2.34
C GLU A 184 -51.02 -30.29 2.43
N LEU A 185 -50.63 -29.74 3.58
CA LEU A 185 -49.28 -29.20 3.78
C LEU A 185 -48.24 -30.28 4.14
N PHE A 186 -48.70 -31.46 4.56
CA PHE A 186 -47.86 -32.56 5.04
C PHE A 186 -47.78 -33.76 4.08
N PHE A 187 -48.37 -33.66 2.88
CA PHE A 187 -48.27 -34.63 1.76
C PHE A 187 -47.63 -33.98 0.53
#